data_AF-A0A699RDJ9-F1
#
_entry.id   AF-A0A699RDJ9-F1
#
_cell.length_a   1.000
_cell.length_b   1.000
_cell.length_c   1.000
_cell.angle_alpha   90.00
_cell.angle_beta   90.00
_cell.angle_gamma   90.00
#
_symmetry.space_group_name_H-M   'P 1'
#
loop_
_entity.id
_entity.type
_entity.pdbx_description
1 polymer ?
#
loop_
_entity_poly.entity_id
_entity_poly.type
_entity_poly.pdbx_seq_one_letter_code
_entity_poly.pdbx_strand_id
1 'polypeptide(L)'
;RASSTKSWLWHQRLSHLNFDTINDLASNDLVAGLPKFKYHKEHLCPSCEQGKSKRASHPPKPVPNSRQRLHLLYMDLCGPMRIDSINGKRYVLVIVDDYSRYTWVHFLRSKNEAPEVIIKFLKRITVLLQSPVIIIRTDNGAEFKNQVLKVYFDSVGISHQMSSVRTSQQNRVVERRNRTLVEAARTIKPDISFLHVFGALCYPKNDREDIGKLGAKSDIGFFIGYSADSCAYRIYNRRTKKIM
;
A
#
# COMPACT_ATOMS: atom_id res chain seq x y z
N ARG A 1 17.41 20.85 11.80
CA ARG A 1 17.00 19.73 12.68
C ARG A 1 15.49 19.79 12.83
N ALA A 2 14.74 18.69 12.65
CA ALA A 2 13.29 18.72 12.86
C ALA A 2 12.96 18.79 14.37
N SER A 3 11.84 19.42 14.74
CA SER A 3 11.32 19.29 16.10
C SER A 3 10.87 17.85 16.37
N SER A 4 10.81 17.44 17.64
CA SER A 4 10.35 16.10 18.04
C SER A 4 8.98 15.79 17.43
N THR A 5 8.02 16.71 17.57
CA THR A 5 6.67 16.58 17.00
C THR A 5 6.68 16.39 15.48
N LYS A 6 7.52 17.14 14.74
CA LYS A 6 7.63 16.99 13.28
C LYS A 6 8.27 15.65 12.90
N SER A 7 9.27 15.19 13.65
CA SER A 7 9.92 13.90 13.39
C SER A 7 8.96 12.74 13.59
N TRP A 8 8.20 12.78 14.68
CA TRP A 8 7.18 11.78 14.98
C TRP A 8 6.03 11.80 13.98
N LEU A 9 5.60 12.99 13.53
CA LEU A 9 4.57 13.13 12.51
C LEU A 9 4.99 12.48 11.19
N TRP A 10 6.22 12.75 10.72
CA TRP A 10 6.72 12.15 9.48
C TRP A 10 6.99 10.65 9.62
N HIS A 11 7.46 10.19 10.78
CA HIS A 11 7.54 8.77 11.10
C HIS A 11 6.17 8.09 10.95
N GLN A 12 5.10 8.68 11.49
CA GLN A 12 3.73 8.16 11.35
C GLN A 12 3.22 8.20 9.89
N ARG A 13 3.39 9.35 9.20
CA ARG A 13 2.96 9.52 7.80
C ARG A 13 3.65 8.55 6.84
N LEU A 14 4.92 8.24 7.10
CA LEU A 14 5.71 7.31 6.32
C LEU A 14 5.64 5.88 6.87
N SER A 15 4.48 5.48 7.43
CA SER A 15 4.20 4.11 7.86
C SER A 15 5.22 3.54 8.86
N HIS A 16 5.65 4.38 9.79
CA HIS A 16 6.63 4.04 10.82
C HIS A 16 7.98 3.57 10.27
N LEU A 17 8.44 4.14 9.15
CA LEU A 17 9.79 3.92 8.63
C LEU A 17 10.86 4.26 9.67
N ASN A 18 12.00 3.57 9.61
CA ASN A 18 13.15 3.91 10.46
C ASN A 18 13.59 5.35 10.18
N PHE A 19 13.94 6.10 11.21
CA PHE A 19 14.41 7.48 11.10
C PHE A 19 15.64 7.60 10.21
N ASP A 20 16.55 6.61 10.21
CA ASP A 20 17.69 6.59 9.29
C ASP A 20 17.23 6.52 7.82
N THR A 21 16.28 5.64 7.52
CA THR A 21 15.69 5.55 6.17
C THR A 21 14.96 6.84 5.78
N ILE A 22 14.26 7.48 6.71
CA ILE A 22 13.60 8.78 6.45
C ILE A 22 14.66 9.84 6.15
N ASN A 23 15.79 9.84 6.88
CA ASN A 23 16.91 10.75 6.64
C ASN A 23 17.56 10.49 5.27
N ASP A 24 17.73 9.23 4.88
CA ASP A 24 18.26 8.87 3.55
C ASP A 24 17.32 9.35 2.44
N LEU A 25 16.01 9.13 2.59
CA LEU A 25 15.00 9.59 1.63
C LEU A 25 14.99 11.11 1.50
N ALA A 26 15.11 11.84 2.62
CA ALA A 26 15.11 13.29 2.65
C ALA A 26 16.41 13.89 2.08
N SER A 27 17.56 13.24 2.35
CA SER A 27 18.87 13.73 1.88
C SER A 27 19.05 13.52 0.37
N ASN A 28 18.45 12.46 -0.18
CA ASN A 28 18.56 12.10 -1.60
C ASN A 28 17.37 12.56 -2.46
N ASP A 29 16.48 13.41 -1.94
CA ASP A 29 15.31 13.93 -2.69
C ASP A 29 14.39 12.85 -3.30
N LEU A 30 14.27 11.70 -2.65
CA LEU A 30 13.57 10.53 -3.20
C LEU A 30 12.04 10.58 -2.99
N VAL A 31 11.54 11.54 -2.21
CA VAL A 31 10.12 11.68 -1.88
C VAL A 31 9.68 13.12 -2.05
N ALA A 32 8.78 13.37 -2.99
CA ALA A 32 8.20 14.69 -3.21
C ALA A 32 7.46 15.17 -1.95
N GLY A 33 7.77 16.41 -1.52
CA GLY A 33 7.13 17.03 -0.36
C GLY A 33 7.67 16.60 1.01
N LEU A 34 8.68 15.74 1.07
CA LEU A 34 9.38 15.41 2.33
C LEU A 34 10.39 16.53 2.67
N PRO A 35 10.24 17.23 3.81
CA PRO A 35 11.19 18.27 4.19
C PRO A 35 12.58 17.72 4.47
N LYS A 36 13.61 18.44 4.03
CA LYS A 36 15.04 18.15 4.24
C LYS A 36 15.49 18.45 5.68
N PHE A 37 14.88 17.78 6.64
CA PHE A 37 15.30 17.86 8.03
C PHE A 37 16.06 16.61 8.43
N LYS A 38 16.96 16.77 9.40
CA LYS A 38 17.47 15.64 10.17
C LYS A 38 16.41 15.25 11.20
N TYR A 39 15.86 14.06 11.04
CA TYR A 39 14.87 13.43 11.88
C TYR A 39 15.54 12.55 12.93
N HIS A 40 15.03 12.56 14.16
CA HIS A 40 15.64 11.88 15.29
C HIS A 40 14.62 11.07 16.09
N LYS A 41 15.10 9.98 16.69
CA LYS A 41 14.36 9.14 17.62
C LYS A 41 14.79 9.47 19.04
N GLU A 42 13.93 10.12 19.80
CA GLU A 42 14.20 10.46 21.21
C GLU A 42 13.84 9.29 22.14
N HIS A 43 12.78 8.55 21.82
CA HIS A 43 12.29 7.41 22.59
C HIS A 43 11.77 6.30 21.66
N LEU A 44 11.50 5.12 22.22
CA LEU A 44 10.82 4.05 21.49
C LEU A 44 9.40 4.49 21.12
N CYS A 45 8.94 4.04 19.95
CA CYS A 45 7.57 4.25 19.52
C CYS A 45 6.73 3.09 20.06
N PRO A 46 5.71 3.33 20.91
CA PRO A 46 4.90 2.24 21.48
C PRO A 46 4.24 1.36 20.39
N SER A 47 3.75 1.99 19.31
CA SER A 47 3.17 1.28 18.16
C SER A 47 4.19 0.38 17.44
N CYS A 48 5.45 0.83 17.32
CA CYS A 48 6.52 0.01 16.73
C CYS A 48 7.01 -1.08 17.67
N GLU A 49 7.03 -0.84 18.97
CA GLU A 49 7.48 -1.83 19.95
C GLU A 49 6.49 -3.00 20.02
N GLN A 50 5.19 -2.70 20.11
CA GLN A 50 4.13 -3.71 20.08
C GLN A 50 4.02 -4.39 18.71
N GLY A 51 4.23 -3.64 17.62
CA GLY A 51 4.03 -4.14 16.26
C GLY A 51 5.25 -4.81 15.60
N LYS A 52 6.48 -4.42 15.97
CA LYS A 52 7.73 -4.78 15.27
C LYS A 52 8.75 -5.54 16.12
N SER A 53 8.41 -5.88 17.37
CA SER A 53 9.26 -6.76 18.19
C SER A 53 9.44 -8.12 17.51
N LYS A 54 10.69 -8.61 17.42
CA LYS A 54 11.03 -9.86 16.72
C LYS A 54 12.15 -10.62 17.41
N ARG A 55 12.14 -11.95 17.28
CA ARG A 55 13.30 -12.81 17.60
C ARG A 55 14.52 -12.37 16.77
N ALA A 56 15.71 -12.51 17.36
CA ALA A 56 16.97 -12.13 16.73
C ALA A 56 17.11 -12.73 15.33
N SER A 57 17.57 -11.92 14.37
CA SER A 57 17.81 -12.37 13.01
C SER A 57 19.11 -13.16 12.91
N HIS A 58 19.05 -14.34 12.28
CA HIS A 58 20.26 -15.04 11.80
C HIS A 58 21.07 -14.16 10.82
N PRO A 59 22.40 -14.32 10.79
CA PRO A 59 23.30 -13.51 9.97
C PRO A 59 22.91 -13.50 8.48
N PRO A 60 23.10 -12.36 7.79
CA PRO A 60 22.81 -12.25 6.37
C PRO A 60 23.71 -13.18 5.55
N LYS A 61 23.20 -13.66 4.41
CA LYS A 61 24.05 -14.35 3.42
C LYS A 61 25.03 -13.33 2.81
N PRO A 62 26.31 -13.69 2.63
CA PRO A 62 27.37 -12.75 2.26
C PRO A 62 27.30 -12.22 0.80
N VAL A 63 26.49 -12.80 -0.09
CA VAL A 63 26.44 -12.40 -1.50
C VAL A 63 24.99 -12.38 -2.02
N PRO A 64 24.55 -11.31 -2.73
CA PRO A 64 23.32 -11.34 -3.52
C PRO A 64 23.46 -12.38 -4.65
N ASN A 65 22.49 -13.27 -4.80
CA ASN A 65 22.57 -14.28 -5.86
C ASN A 65 22.39 -13.68 -7.26
N SER A 66 21.65 -12.57 -7.38
CA SER A 66 21.37 -11.93 -8.66
C SER A 66 22.41 -10.86 -9.04
N ARG A 67 22.94 -10.93 -10.26
CA ARG A 67 23.87 -9.93 -10.83
C ARG A 67 23.17 -8.77 -11.59
N GLN A 68 21.86 -8.89 -11.83
CA GLN A 68 21.08 -7.92 -12.59
C GLN A 68 19.61 -7.86 -12.12
N ARG A 69 18.93 -6.75 -12.43
CA ARG A 69 17.48 -6.58 -12.22
C ARG A 69 16.70 -7.66 -12.97
N LEU A 70 15.56 -8.07 -12.41
CA LEU A 70 14.64 -9.08 -12.96
C LEU A 70 15.22 -10.49 -13.11
N HIS A 71 16.49 -10.72 -12.75
CA HIS A 71 17.09 -12.05 -12.80
C HIS A 71 16.34 -13.04 -11.89
N LEU A 72 15.99 -12.60 -10.69
CA LEU A 72 15.25 -13.40 -9.72
C LEU A 72 14.13 -12.54 -9.10
N LEU A 73 12.89 -12.94 -9.36
CA LEU A 73 11.72 -12.39 -8.69
C LEU A 73 11.25 -13.37 -7.63
N TYR A 74 11.07 -12.88 -6.42
CA TYR A 74 10.35 -13.63 -5.40
C TYR A 74 8.88 -13.20 -5.39
N MET A 75 7.97 -14.16 -5.30
CA MET A 75 6.53 -13.91 -5.24
C MET A 75 5.92 -14.63 -4.03
N ASP A 76 5.00 -13.95 -3.36
CA ASP A 76 4.24 -14.51 -2.24
C ASP A 76 2.82 -13.95 -2.23
N LEU A 77 1.86 -14.75 -1.77
CA LEU A 77 0.46 -14.37 -1.70
C LEU A 77 0.00 -14.38 -0.24
N CYS A 78 -0.29 -13.19 0.28
CA CYS A 78 -0.73 -13.00 1.65
C CYS A 78 -2.26 -12.85 1.71
N GLY A 79 -2.92 -13.63 2.57
CA GLY A 79 -4.36 -13.51 2.85
C GLY A 79 -5.01 -14.86 3.21
N PRO A 80 -6.32 -14.88 3.48
CA PRO A 80 -7.24 -13.75 3.41
C PRO A 80 -7.05 -12.76 4.57
N MET A 81 -7.08 -11.47 4.26
CA MET A 81 -7.11 -10.41 5.27
C MET A 81 -8.44 -10.45 6.02
N ARG A 82 -8.40 -10.11 7.32
CA ARG A 82 -9.60 -10.10 8.17
C ARG A 82 -10.62 -9.04 7.73
N ILE A 83 -10.13 -7.92 7.21
CA ILE A 83 -10.92 -6.78 6.76
C ILE A 83 -10.76 -6.70 5.24
N ASP A 84 -11.88 -6.51 4.56
CA ASP A 84 -11.91 -6.31 3.12
C ASP A 84 -11.42 -4.89 2.79
N SER A 85 -10.70 -4.73 1.68
CA SER A 85 -10.42 -3.39 1.17
C SER A 85 -11.73 -2.73 0.70
N ILE A 86 -11.68 -1.42 0.43
CA ILE A 86 -12.82 -0.63 -0.09
C ILE A 86 -13.47 -1.30 -1.31
N ASN A 87 -12.69 -2.02 -2.13
CA ASN A 87 -13.16 -2.71 -3.33
C ASN A 87 -13.35 -4.23 -3.11
N GLY A 88 -13.51 -4.69 -1.87
CA GLY A 88 -13.77 -6.10 -1.55
C GLY A 88 -12.57 -7.03 -1.75
N LYS A 89 -11.34 -6.51 -1.83
CA LYS A 89 -10.13 -7.33 -2.05
C LYS A 89 -9.56 -7.79 -0.73
N ARG A 90 -9.23 -9.09 -0.63
CA ARG A 90 -8.78 -9.75 0.61
C ARG A 90 -7.41 -10.39 0.54
N TYR A 91 -6.83 -10.47 -0.64
CA TYR A 91 -5.51 -11.06 -0.85
C TYR A 91 -4.55 -10.03 -1.42
N VAL A 92 -3.27 -10.19 -1.09
CA VAL A 92 -2.19 -9.31 -1.52
C VAL A 92 -1.10 -10.19 -2.12
N LEU A 93 -0.92 -10.08 -3.43
CA LEU A 93 0.23 -10.64 -4.13
C LEU A 93 1.38 -9.65 -4.05
N VAL A 94 2.53 -10.11 -3.56
CA VAL A 94 3.73 -9.29 -3.43
C VAL A 94 4.84 -9.91 -4.27
N ILE A 95 5.46 -9.07 -5.10
CA ILE A 95 6.54 -9.44 -6.00
C ILE A 95 7.75 -8.59 -5.65
N VAL A 96 8.89 -9.22 -5.37
CA VAL A 96 10.12 -8.53 -4.97
C VAL A 96 11.25 -8.93 -5.91
N ASP A 97 11.92 -7.92 -6.48
CA ASP A 97 13.16 -8.14 -7.22
C ASP A 97 14.33 -8.39 -6.26
N ASP A 98 15.11 -9.45 -6.50
CA ASP A 98 16.25 -9.80 -5.62
C ASP A 98 17.36 -8.74 -5.67
N TYR A 99 17.62 -8.17 -6.85
CA TYR A 99 18.73 -7.24 -7.04
C TYR A 99 18.41 -5.85 -6.48
N SER A 100 17.38 -5.19 -7.01
CA SER A 100 17.01 -3.82 -6.64
C SER A 100 16.23 -3.72 -5.33
N ARG A 101 15.71 -4.84 -4.82
CA ARG A 101 14.76 -4.89 -3.70
C ARG A 101 13.46 -4.12 -3.94
N TYR A 102 13.20 -3.71 -5.19
CA TYR A 102 11.95 -3.09 -5.57
C TYR A 102 10.80 -4.07 -5.36
N THR A 103 9.69 -3.58 -4.83
CA THR A 103 8.54 -4.41 -4.43
C THR A 103 7.29 -3.90 -5.14
N TRP A 104 6.64 -4.77 -5.90
CA TRP A 104 5.32 -4.54 -6.48
C TRP A 104 4.27 -5.24 -5.65
N VAL A 105 3.10 -4.61 -5.51
CA VAL A 105 1.99 -5.10 -4.70
C VAL A 105 0.72 -5.07 -5.53
N HIS A 106 0.02 -6.20 -5.58
CA HIS A 106 -1.24 -6.35 -6.29
C HIS A 106 -2.32 -6.88 -5.35
N PHE A 107 -3.43 -6.17 -5.26
CA PHE A 107 -4.59 -6.61 -4.48
C PHE A 107 -5.49 -7.52 -5.34
N LEU A 108 -5.93 -8.64 -4.77
CA LEU A 108 -6.77 -9.65 -5.40
C LEU A 108 -8.04 -9.92 -4.56
N ARG A 109 -9.15 -10.27 -5.22
CA ARG A 109 -10.39 -10.63 -4.52
C ARG A 109 -10.38 -12.11 -4.12
N SER A 110 -9.90 -12.99 -5.00
CA SER A 110 -9.60 -14.40 -4.69
C SER A 110 -8.20 -14.82 -5.12
N LYS A 111 -7.73 -15.97 -4.61
CA LYS A 111 -6.45 -16.58 -5.04
C LYS A 111 -6.44 -16.98 -6.52
N ASN A 112 -7.61 -17.25 -7.10
CA ASN A 112 -7.73 -17.73 -8.48
C ASN A 112 -7.40 -16.65 -9.53
N GLU A 113 -7.39 -15.37 -9.11
CA GLU A 113 -6.98 -14.24 -9.98
C GLU A 113 -5.46 -14.14 -10.11
N ALA A 114 -4.69 -14.77 -9.21
CA ALA A 114 -3.23 -14.61 -9.17
C ALA A 114 -2.53 -14.98 -10.49
N PRO A 115 -2.86 -16.11 -11.16
CA PRO A 115 -2.25 -16.48 -12.44
C PRO A 115 -2.35 -15.39 -13.50
N GLU A 116 -3.55 -14.84 -13.72
CA GLU A 116 -3.79 -13.82 -14.73
C GLU A 116 -3.01 -12.53 -14.42
N VAL A 117 -3.04 -12.11 -13.16
CA VAL A 117 -2.33 -10.90 -12.69
C VAL A 117 -0.82 -11.06 -12.84
N ILE A 118 -0.27 -12.23 -12.50
CA ILE A 118 1.17 -12.53 -12.64
C ILE A 118 1.58 -12.47 -14.12
N ILE A 119 0.84 -13.13 -15.00
CA ILE A 119 1.14 -13.14 -16.45
C ILE A 119 1.12 -11.71 -17.00
N LYS A 120 0.08 -10.93 -16.67
CA LYS A 120 -0.05 -9.54 -17.10
C LYS A 120 1.08 -8.67 -16.57
N PHE A 121 1.47 -8.86 -15.31
CA PHE A 121 2.59 -8.16 -14.70
C PHE A 121 3.90 -8.48 -15.42
N LEU A 122 4.20 -9.76 -15.65
CA LEU A 122 5.44 -10.20 -16.31
C LEU A 122 5.56 -9.64 -17.72
N LYS A 123 4.50 -9.70 -18.53
CA LYS A 123 4.49 -9.09 -19.87
C LYS A 123 4.77 -7.59 -19.84
N ARG A 124 4.20 -6.89 -18.86
CA ARG A 124 4.36 -5.44 -18.75
C ARG A 124 5.77 -5.06 -18.28
N ILE A 125 6.31 -5.75 -17.28
CA ILE A 125 7.59 -5.36 -16.67
C ILE A 125 8.78 -5.65 -17.57
N THR A 126 8.73 -6.75 -18.34
CA THR A 126 9.79 -7.08 -19.30
C THR A 126 9.90 -6.04 -20.40
N VAL A 127 8.76 -5.55 -20.90
CA VAL A 127 8.71 -4.46 -21.87
C VAL A 127 9.15 -3.13 -21.25
N LEU A 128 8.63 -2.80 -20.07
CA LEU A 128 8.90 -1.50 -19.41
C LEU A 128 10.36 -1.33 -19.04
N LEU A 129 11.00 -2.37 -18.52
CA LEU A 129 12.41 -2.34 -18.09
C LEU A 129 13.38 -2.86 -19.17
N GLN A 130 12.88 -3.26 -20.34
CA GLN A 130 13.67 -3.83 -21.45
C GLN A 130 14.60 -4.95 -21.00
N SER A 131 14.14 -5.79 -20.06
CA SER A 131 14.95 -6.81 -19.40
C SER A 131 14.11 -8.06 -19.15
N PRO A 132 14.61 -9.27 -19.48
CA PRO A 132 13.86 -10.50 -19.29
C PRO A 132 13.82 -10.91 -17.82
N VAL A 133 12.69 -11.50 -17.42
CA VAL A 133 12.60 -12.21 -16.15
C VAL A 133 13.15 -13.62 -16.36
N ILE A 134 14.13 -14.03 -15.56
CA ILE A 134 14.82 -15.32 -15.76
C ILE A 134 14.29 -16.37 -14.79
N ILE A 135 14.24 -16.05 -13.50
CA ILE A 135 13.84 -16.97 -12.44
C ILE A 135 12.71 -16.35 -11.63
N ILE A 136 11.65 -17.13 -11.42
CA ILE A 136 10.61 -16.82 -10.45
C ILE A 136 10.70 -17.82 -9.30
N ARG A 137 10.76 -17.31 -8.07
CA ARG A 137 10.70 -18.13 -6.87
C ARG A 137 9.42 -17.85 -6.09
N THR A 138 8.63 -18.89 -5.88
CA THR A 138 7.40 -18.82 -5.08
C THR A 138 7.53 -19.69 -3.85
N ASP A 139 6.61 -19.54 -2.91
CA ASP A 139 6.38 -20.57 -1.91
C ASP A 139 5.73 -21.81 -2.56
N ASN A 140 5.47 -22.84 -1.76
CA ASN A 140 4.87 -24.09 -2.24
C ASN A 140 3.33 -24.04 -2.28
N GLY A 141 2.76 -22.83 -2.30
CA GLY A 141 1.32 -22.57 -2.35
C GLY A 141 0.66 -23.17 -3.58
N ALA A 142 -0.58 -23.65 -3.42
CA ALA A 142 -1.34 -24.27 -4.50
C ALA A 142 -1.68 -23.28 -5.62
N GLU A 143 -1.82 -21.99 -5.27
CA GLU A 143 -2.01 -20.88 -6.22
C GLU A 143 -0.91 -20.77 -7.27
N PHE A 144 0.32 -21.19 -6.93
CA PHE A 144 1.48 -21.16 -7.83
C PHE A 144 1.70 -22.50 -8.55
N LYS A 145 1.02 -23.57 -8.13
CA LYS A 145 0.98 -24.88 -8.80
C LYS A 145 -0.14 -24.92 -9.84
N ASN A 146 -0.23 -23.89 -10.66
CA ASN A 146 -1.24 -23.76 -11.68
C ASN A 146 -0.68 -24.16 -13.06
N GLN A 147 -1.38 -25.04 -13.77
CA GLN A 147 -1.00 -25.47 -15.12
C GLN A 147 -0.88 -24.28 -16.10
N VAL A 148 -1.72 -23.25 -15.96
CA VAL A 148 -1.69 -22.03 -16.77
C VAL A 148 -0.36 -21.28 -16.59
N LEU A 149 0.10 -21.14 -15.33
CA LEU A 149 1.38 -20.50 -15.04
C LEU A 149 2.55 -21.32 -15.57
N LYS A 150 2.48 -22.65 -15.40
CA LYS A 150 3.52 -23.55 -15.91
C LYS A 150 3.68 -23.44 -17.43
N VAL A 151 2.58 -23.57 -18.18
CA VAL A 151 2.59 -23.43 -19.65
C VAL A 151 3.12 -22.06 -20.08
N TYR A 152 2.73 -21.00 -19.38
CA TYR A 152 3.22 -19.67 -19.69
C TYR A 152 4.72 -19.52 -19.42
N PHE A 153 5.20 -19.96 -18.25
CA PHE A 153 6.63 -19.89 -17.91
C PHE A 153 7.48 -20.68 -18.89
N ASP A 154 7.06 -21.90 -19.25
CA ASP A 154 7.73 -22.73 -20.25
C ASP A 154 7.77 -22.03 -21.62
N SER A 155 6.67 -21.38 -22.03
CA SER A 155 6.59 -20.68 -23.33
C SER A 155 7.51 -19.45 -23.46
N VAL A 156 7.85 -18.81 -22.33
CA VAL A 156 8.69 -17.60 -22.28
C VAL A 156 10.11 -17.93 -21.83
N GLY A 157 10.39 -19.18 -21.42
CA GLY A 157 11.69 -19.62 -20.92
C GLY A 157 11.99 -19.17 -19.49
N ILE A 158 10.96 -18.91 -18.67
CA ILE A 158 11.11 -18.53 -17.27
C ILE A 158 11.28 -19.78 -16.41
N SER A 159 12.34 -19.83 -15.61
CA SER A 159 12.56 -20.93 -14.66
C SER A 159 11.76 -20.70 -13.37
N HIS A 160 10.80 -21.58 -13.08
CA HIS A 160 10.04 -21.54 -11.83
C HIS A 160 10.66 -22.43 -10.74
N GLN A 161 11.02 -21.81 -9.62
CA GLN A 161 11.57 -22.49 -8.44
C GLN A 161 10.57 -22.40 -7.28
N MET A 162 10.26 -23.52 -6.65
CA MET A 162 9.45 -23.55 -5.43
C MET A 162 10.36 -23.73 -4.23
N SER A 163 10.21 -22.89 -3.21
CA SER A 163 10.90 -23.09 -1.93
C SER A 163 10.33 -24.31 -1.20
N SER A 164 11.18 -25.08 -0.52
CA SER A 164 10.69 -26.20 0.30
C SER A 164 9.87 -25.69 1.48
N VAL A 165 8.84 -26.46 1.88
CA VAL A 165 7.80 -26.13 2.88
C VAL A 165 8.37 -25.77 4.27
N ARG A 166 9.67 -25.92 4.51
CA ARG A 166 10.31 -25.71 5.82
C ARG A 166 11.63 -24.92 5.78
N THR A 167 12.02 -24.36 4.63
CA THR A 167 13.19 -23.45 4.55
C THR A 167 12.76 -22.01 4.27
N SER A 168 12.08 -21.41 5.25
CA SER A 168 11.68 -19.98 5.24
C SER A 168 12.85 -19.01 5.02
N GLN A 169 14.09 -19.48 5.10
CA GLN A 169 15.27 -18.69 4.73
C GLN A 169 15.30 -18.29 3.25
N GLN A 170 14.77 -19.11 2.34
CA GLN A 170 14.82 -18.81 0.90
C GLN A 170 13.81 -17.72 0.51
N ASN A 171 12.59 -17.75 1.04
CA ASN A 171 11.57 -16.72 0.79
C ASN A 171 11.55 -15.57 1.81
N ARG A 172 12.54 -15.53 2.71
CA ARG A 172 12.62 -14.55 3.80
C ARG A 172 12.56 -13.09 3.33
N VAL A 173 13.01 -12.81 2.11
CA VAL A 173 12.96 -11.48 1.51
C VAL A 173 11.52 -11.02 1.37
N VAL A 174 10.66 -11.83 0.76
CA VAL A 174 9.24 -11.48 0.57
C VAL A 174 8.48 -11.57 1.86
N GLU A 175 8.72 -12.58 2.70
CA GLU A 175 8.06 -12.67 4.01
C GLU A 175 8.32 -11.43 4.88
N ARG A 176 9.54 -10.89 4.86
CA ARG A 176 9.87 -9.63 5.55
C ARG A 176 9.13 -8.45 4.92
N ARG A 177 9.06 -8.37 3.59
CA ARG A 177 8.33 -7.31 2.89
C ARG A 177 6.84 -7.37 3.16
N ASN A 178 6.24 -8.56 3.09
CA ASN A 178 4.83 -8.79 3.40
C ASN A 178 4.49 -8.31 4.80
N ARG A 179 5.34 -8.64 5.78
CA ARG A 179 5.17 -8.15 7.15
C ARG A 179 5.23 -6.63 7.23
N THR A 180 6.23 -5.99 6.62
CA THR A 180 6.33 -4.53 6.59
C THR A 180 5.12 -3.89 5.92
N LEU A 181 4.61 -4.47 4.83
CA LEU A 181 3.43 -3.99 4.12
C LEU A 181 2.15 -4.11 4.97
N VAL A 182 1.96 -5.24 5.65
CA VAL A 182 0.81 -5.45 6.53
C VAL A 182 0.86 -4.53 7.75
N GLU A 183 2.03 -4.37 8.36
CA GLU A 183 2.23 -3.41 9.45
C GLU A 183 1.97 -1.99 8.99
N ALA A 184 2.54 -1.58 7.85
CA ALA A 184 2.31 -0.26 7.25
C ALA A 184 0.81 -0.01 7.04
N ALA A 185 0.11 -0.93 6.37
CA ALA A 185 -1.33 -0.83 6.12
C ALA A 185 -2.17 -0.71 7.40
N ARG A 186 -1.79 -1.41 8.48
CA ARG A 186 -2.47 -1.29 9.79
C ARG A 186 -2.18 0.05 10.49
N THR A 187 -1.01 0.62 10.26
CA THR A 187 -0.59 1.87 10.90
C THR A 187 -0.99 3.12 10.14
N ILE A 188 -1.31 3.01 8.84
CA ILE A 188 -1.93 4.08 8.08
C ILE A 188 -3.31 4.32 8.70
N LYS A 189 -3.40 5.34 9.57
CA LYS A 189 -4.67 5.85 10.05
C LYS A 189 -5.50 6.24 8.81
N PRO A 190 -6.79 5.84 8.72
CA PRO A 190 -7.66 6.45 7.74
C PRO A 190 -7.60 7.96 7.98
N ASP A 191 -7.24 8.70 6.93
CA ASP A 191 -7.22 10.15 6.99
C ASP A 191 -8.67 10.62 7.14
N ILE A 192 -9.14 10.77 8.37
CA ILE A 192 -10.49 11.23 8.67
C ILE A 192 -10.65 12.74 8.49
N SER A 193 -9.66 13.45 7.92
CA SER A 193 -9.76 14.89 7.68
C SER A 193 -10.88 15.27 6.71
N PHE A 194 -11.31 14.33 5.85
CA PHE A 194 -12.49 14.51 5.00
C PHE A 194 -13.82 14.38 5.77
N LEU A 195 -13.81 13.86 7.00
CA LEU A 195 -15.02 13.76 7.81
C LEU A 195 -15.34 15.13 8.42
N HIS A 196 -16.48 15.69 8.03
CA HIS A 196 -17.07 16.87 8.67
C HIS A 196 -17.77 16.49 9.98
N VAL A 197 -17.62 17.38 10.98
CA VAL A 197 -18.26 17.27 12.30
C VAL A 197 -19.75 17.60 12.16
N PHE A 198 -20.60 16.85 12.86
CA PHE A 198 -22.03 17.16 12.95
C PHE A 198 -22.25 18.62 13.38
N GLY A 199 -23.16 19.32 12.68
CA GLY A 199 -23.44 20.72 12.90
C GLY A 199 -22.45 21.69 12.24
N ALA A 200 -21.44 21.21 11.50
CA ALA A 200 -20.55 22.09 10.76
C ALA A 200 -21.32 22.97 9.76
N LEU A 201 -20.95 24.25 9.69
CA LEU A 201 -21.54 25.20 8.75
C LEU A 201 -21.15 24.81 7.33
N CYS A 202 -22.13 24.73 6.44
CA CYS A 202 -21.91 24.41 5.04
C CYS A 202 -22.77 25.32 4.15
N TYR A 203 -22.35 25.48 2.90
CA TYR A 203 -22.98 26.39 1.95
C TYR A 203 -23.44 25.63 0.71
N PRO A 204 -24.53 24.84 0.80
CA PRO A 204 -25.06 24.13 -0.36
C PRO A 204 -25.38 25.12 -1.48
N LYS A 205 -24.99 24.75 -2.70
CA LYS A 205 -25.30 25.54 -3.89
C LYS A 205 -26.81 25.58 -4.08
N ASN A 206 -27.31 26.75 -4.43
CA ASN A 206 -28.73 26.95 -4.68
C ASN A 206 -28.95 26.65 -6.16
N ASP A 207 -29.52 25.48 -6.48
CA ASP A 207 -29.69 25.00 -7.86
C ASP A 207 -31.04 25.42 -8.48
N ARG A 208 -31.63 26.52 -8.00
CA ARG A 208 -32.89 27.05 -8.55
C ARG A 208 -32.64 27.77 -9.87
N GLU A 209 -33.47 27.49 -10.87
CA GLU A 209 -33.36 28.11 -12.21
C GLU A 209 -33.59 29.63 -12.19
N ASP A 210 -34.33 30.16 -11.20
CA ASP A 210 -34.69 31.59 -11.10
C ASP A 210 -33.70 32.48 -10.33
N ILE A 211 -32.44 32.07 -10.18
CA ILE A 211 -31.44 32.93 -9.51
C ILE A 211 -30.98 34.00 -10.50
N GLY A 212 -31.61 35.17 -10.43
CA GLY A 212 -31.17 36.35 -11.18
C GLY A 212 -29.68 36.65 -10.98
N LYS A 213 -29.09 37.40 -11.92
CA LYS A 213 -27.62 37.65 -12.04
C LYS A 213 -26.93 38.14 -10.74
N LEU A 214 -27.68 38.67 -9.78
CA LEU A 214 -27.21 39.21 -8.49
C LEU A 214 -27.73 38.45 -7.25
N GLY A 215 -28.43 37.32 -7.42
CA GLY A 215 -28.97 36.54 -6.31
C GLY A 215 -27.91 35.72 -5.55
N ALA A 216 -28.19 35.42 -4.28
CA ALA A 216 -27.34 34.56 -3.45
C ALA A 216 -27.26 33.14 -4.05
N LYS A 217 -26.03 32.72 -4.40
CA LYS A 217 -25.76 31.44 -5.09
C LYS A 217 -25.68 30.22 -4.15
N SER A 218 -25.71 30.44 -2.85
CA SER A 218 -25.68 29.39 -1.83
C SER A 218 -26.56 29.76 -0.64
N ASP A 219 -27.09 28.73 0.01
CA ASP A 219 -27.79 28.87 1.28
C ASP A 219 -26.88 28.54 2.44
N ILE A 220 -27.24 28.99 3.65
CA ILE A 220 -26.59 28.52 4.88
C ILE A 220 -27.22 27.19 5.28
N GLY A 221 -26.39 26.17 5.48
CA GLY A 221 -26.78 24.86 5.98
C GLY A 221 -25.93 24.38 7.13
N PHE A 222 -26.43 23.34 7.80
CA PHE A 222 -25.70 22.61 8.84
C PHE A 222 -25.52 21.16 8.41
N PHE A 223 -24.30 20.66 8.52
CA PHE A 223 -23.99 19.27 8.22
C PHE A 223 -24.68 18.33 9.21
N ILE A 224 -25.51 17.41 8.73
CA ILE A 224 -26.23 16.42 9.57
C ILE A 224 -25.53 15.05 9.51
N GLY A 225 -24.87 14.74 8.41
CA GLY A 225 -24.19 13.44 8.26
C GLY A 225 -23.97 13.05 6.81
N TYR A 226 -23.70 11.78 6.60
CA TYR A 226 -23.47 11.20 5.28
C TYR A 226 -24.72 10.46 4.83
N SER A 227 -25.00 10.49 3.53
CA SER A 227 -26.03 9.63 2.94
C SER A 227 -25.63 8.16 3.08
N ALA A 228 -26.59 7.29 3.39
CA ALA A 228 -26.34 5.84 3.46
C ALA A 228 -26.23 5.22 2.06
N ASP A 229 -26.87 5.85 1.06
CA ASP A 229 -27.09 5.27 -0.26
C ASP A 229 -26.33 6.00 -1.38
N SER A 230 -25.58 7.04 -1.05
CA SER A 230 -24.83 7.83 -2.04
C SER A 230 -23.60 8.52 -1.42
N CYS A 231 -22.67 8.96 -2.27
CA CYS A 231 -21.51 9.77 -1.85
C CYS A 231 -21.87 11.23 -1.51
N ALA A 232 -23.12 11.51 -1.13
CA ALA A 232 -23.61 12.84 -0.83
C ALA A 232 -23.63 13.14 0.69
N TYR A 233 -23.50 14.42 1.02
CA TYR A 233 -23.71 14.91 2.38
C TYR A 233 -25.19 15.16 2.63
N ARG A 234 -25.63 14.89 3.87
CA ARG A 234 -26.94 15.30 4.37
C ARG A 234 -26.80 16.65 5.06
N ILE A 235 -27.52 17.65 4.58
CA ILE A 235 -27.40 19.03 5.02
C ILE A 235 -28.78 19.55 5.42
N TYR A 236 -28.89 20.14 6.61
CA TYR A 236 -30.06 20.91 7.01
C TYR A 236 -29.94 22.31 6.43
N ASN A 237 -30.75 22.65 5.44
CA ASN A 237 -30.76 23.99 4.88
C ASN A 237 -31.59 24.92 5.78
N ARG A 238 -30.93 25.94 6.36
CA ARG A 238 -31.54 26.86 7.34
C ARG A 238 -32.68 27.68 6.73
N ARG A 239 -32.60 27.98 5.43
CA ARG A 239 -33.59 28.78 4.69
C ARG A 239 -34.83 27.96 4.36
N THR A 240 -34.65 26.76 3.79
CA THR A 240 -35.79 25.92 3.37
C THR A 240 -36.37 25.07 4.50
N LYS A 241 -35.66 24.97 5.64
CA LYS A 241 -36.01 24.12 6.79
C LYS A 241 -36.10 22.64 6.44
N LYS A 242 -35.42 22.20 5.37
CA LYS A 242 -35.41 20.82 4.87
C LYS A 242 -34.01 20.21 4.97
N ILE A 243 -33.99 18.89 5.11
CA ILE A 243 -32.79 18.07 4.94
C ILE A 243 -32.67 17.75 3.45
N MET A 244 -31.52 18.04 2.87
CA MET A 244 -31.14 17.73 1.50
C MET A 244 -29.92 16.82 1.49
#